data_AF-A0A3N4V958-F1
#
_entry.id   AF-A0A3N4V958-F1
#
_cell.length_a   1.000
_cell.length_b   1.000
_cell.length_c   1.000
_cell.angle_alpha   90.00
_cell.angle_beta   90.00
_cell.angle_gamma   90.00
#
_symmetry.space_group_name_H-M   'P 1'
#
loop_
_entity.id
_entity.type
_entity.pdbx_description
1 polymer ?
#
loop_
_entity_poly.entity_id
_entity_poly.type
_entity_poly.pdbx_seq_one_letter_code
_entity_poly.pdbx_strand_id
1 'polypeptide(L)' 'MSIGDKAKDVIQKAAGHAEEFVGKKTDDDELKHQGQKDQAMGEARKKTEDVKDNLK' A
#
# COMPACT_ATOMS: atom_id res chain seq x y z
N MET A 1 8.77 39.87 -2.35
CA MET A 1 8.50 38.51 -1.81
C MET A 1 9.50 38.25 -0.71
N SER A 2 9.04 38.18 0.53
CA SER A 2 9.89 38.11 1.72
C SER A 2 10.60 36.75 1.82
N ILE A 3 11.76 36.71 2.46
CA ILE A 3 12.56 35.49 2.69
C ILE A 3 11.74 34.41 3.42
N GLY A 4 10.76 34.84 4.23
CA GLY A 4 9.80 33.95 4.91
C GLY A 4 8.91 33.14 3.96
N ASP A 5 8.54 33.66 2.79
CA ASP A 5 7.77 32.91 1.80
C ASP A 5 8.61 31.79 1.18
N LYS A 6 9.88 32.06 0.87
CA LYS A 6 10.79 31.03 0.33
C LYS A 6 11.06 29.92 1.36
N ALA A 7 11.22 30.27 2.63
CA ALA A 7 11.40 29.28 3.70
C ALA A 7 10.15 28.41 3.88
N LYS A 8 8.95 28.99 3.86
CA LYS A 8 7.69 28.23 3.91
C LYS A 8 7.52 27.29 2.72
N ASP A 9 7.85 27.73 1.51
CA ASP A 9 7.75 26.93 0.29
C ASP A 9 8.68 25.71 0.34
N VAL A 10 9.91 25.90 0.84
CA VAL A 10 10.89 24.80 1.01
C VAL A 10 10.46 23.85 2.12
N ILE A 11 9.96 24.36 3.24
CA ILE A 11 9.46 23.53 4.34
C ILE A 11 8.25 22.71 3.90
N GLN A 12 7.29 23.30 3.19
CA GLN A 12 6.13 22.57 2.65
C GLN A 12 6.53 21.53 1.62
N LYS A 13 7.49 21.83 0.72
CA LYS A 13 8.02 20.84 -0.22
C LYS A 13 8.73 19.69 0.49
N ALA A 14 9.55 19.98 1.50
CA ALA A 14 10.25 18.97 2.27
C ALA A 14 9.29 18.09 3.07
N ALA A 15 8.29 18.70 3.72
CA ALA A 15 7.24 17.98 4.44
C ALA A 15 6.40 17.11 3.49
N GLY A 16 5.98 17.64 2.35
CA GLY A 16 5.24 16.88 1.34
C GLY A 16 6.05 15.72 0.75
N HIS A 17 7.35 15.92 0.50
CA HIS A 17 8.23 14.83 0.06
C HIS A 17 8.40 13.76 1.13
N ALA A 18 8.48 14.14 2.40
CA ALA A 18 8.57 13.20 3.51
C ALA A 18 7.26 12.41 3.68
N GLU A 19 6.10 13.08 3.64
CA GLU A 19 4.78 12.44 3.66
C GLU A 19 4.58 11.52 2.45
N GLU A 20 4.98 11.92 1.24
CA GLU A 20 4.86 11.07 0.05
C GLU A 20 5.76 9.84 0.15
N PHE A 21 6.98 9.99 0.67
CA PHE A 21 7.93 8.89 0.80
C PHE A 21 7.54 7.90 1.91
N VAL A 22 7.10 8.42 3.07
CA VAL A 22 6.58 7.60 4.18
C VAL A 22 5.27 6.93 3.76
N GLY A 23 4.38 7.67 3.10
CA GLY A 23 3.13 7.18 2.53
C GLY A 23 3.39 6.03 1.58
N LYS A 24 4.17 6.23 0.51
CA LYS A 24 4.51 5.17 -0.46
C LYS A 24 5.12 3.93 0.20
N LYS A 25 6.00 4.12 1.19
CA LYS A 25 6.68 2.99 1.85
C LYS A 25 5.74 2.19 2.75
N THR A 26 4.89 2.87 3.51
CA THR A 26 3.87 2.22 4.34
C THR A 26 2.78 1.56 3.49
N ASP A 27 2.32 2.24 2.43
CA ASP A 27 1.29 1.74 1.52
C ASP A 27 1.76 0.47 0.80
N ASP A 28 3.03 0.42 0.35
CA ASP A 28 3.61 -0.78 -0.30
C ASP A 28 3.74 -1.98 0.66
N ASP A 29 4.11 -1.72 1.91
CA ASP A 29 4.17 -2.75 2.97
C ASP A 29 2.76 -3.27 3.31
N GLU A 30 1.79 -2.38 3.44
CA GLU A 30 0.40 -2.72 3.74
C GLU A 30 -0.25 -3.47 2.56
N LEU A 31 -0.05 -3.01 1.32
CA LEU A 31 -0.49 -3.67 0.09
C LEU A 31 0.12 -5.06 -0.07
N LYS A 32 1.41 -5.24 0.23
CA LYS A 32 2.04 -6.57 0.19
C LYS A 32 1.44 -7.51 1.22
N HIS A 33 1.21 -7.03 2.43
CA HIS A 33 0.60 -7.82 3.50
C HIS A 33 -0.84 -8.22 3.16
N GLN A 34 -1.61 -7.29 2.59
CA GLN A 34 -2.98 -7.53 2.16
C GLN A 34 -3.03 -8.49 0.97
N GLY A 35 -2.15 -8.28 -0.03
CA GLY A 35 -2.04 -9.15 -1.21
C GLY A 35 -1.66 -10.58 -0.86
N GLN A 36 -0.74 -10.81 0.08
CA GLN A 36 -0.41 -12.17 0.54
C GLN A 36 -1.59 -12.84 1.25
N LYS A 37 -2.32 -12.10 2.09
CA LYS A 37 -3.53 -12.63 2.75
C LYS A 37 -4.62 -12.97 1.74
N ASP A 38 -4.84 -12.10 0.75
CA ASP A 38 -5.83 -12.29 -0.30
C ASP A 38 -5.47 -13.47 -1.20
N GLN A 39 -4.19 -13.62 -1.58
CA GLN A 39 -3.70 -14.80 -2.29
C GLN A 39 -3.90 -16.08 -1.49
N ALA A 40 -3.58 -16.08 -0.18
CA ALA A 40 -3.77 -17.26 0.67
C ALA A 40 -5.25 -17.64 0.80
N MET A 41 -6.15 -16.66 0.97
CA MET A 41 -7.60 -16.91 0.96
C MET A 41 -8.09 -17.39 -0.40
N GLY A 42 -7.58 -16.80 -1.48
CA GLY A 42 -7.88 -17.16 -2.86
C GLY A 42 -7.50 -18.60 -3.16
N GLU A 43 -6.27 -19.02 -2.82
CA GLU A 43 -5.81 -20.40 -2.97
C GLU A 43 -6.62 -21.39 -2.12
N ALA A 44 -6.97 -21.03 -0.89
CA ALA A 44 -7.81 -21.86 -0.03
C ALA A 44 -9.22 -22.05 -0.62
N ARG A 45 -9.84 -20.98 -1.13
CA ARG A 45 -11.13 -21.05 -1.83
C ARG A 45 -11.03 -21.89 -3.09
N LYS A 46 -10.00 -21.67 -3.91
CA LYS A 46 -9.78 -22.42 -5.15
C LYS A 46 -9.66 -23.92 -4.87
N LYS A 47 -8.84 -24.32 -3.89
CA LYS A 47 -8.72 -25.72 -3.46
C LYS A 47 -10.05 -26.28 -2.96
N THR A 48 -10.83 -25.49 -2.23
CA THR A 48 -12.13 -25.92 -1.71
C THR A 48 -13.14 -26.12 -2.84
N GLU A 49 -13.14 -25.24 -3.84
CA GLU A 49 -13.97 -25.39 -5.04
C GLU A 49 -13.53 -26.58 -5.90
N ASP A 50 -12.23 -26.75 -6.14
CA ASP A 50 -11.68 -27.87 -6.91
C ASP A 50 -12.05 -29.23 -6.28
N VAL A 51 -11.97 -29.35 -4.95
CA VAL A 51 -12.39 -30.56 -4.23
C VAL A 51 -13.88 -30.79 -4.35
N LYS A 52 -14.69 -29.73 -4.25
CA LYS A 52 -16.16 -29.83 -4.38
C LYS A 52 -16.59 -30.19 -5.80
N ASP A 53 -15.88 -29.70 -6.81
CA ASP A 53 -16.17 -29.97 -8.23
C ASP A 53 -15.77 -31.41 -8.60
N ASN A 54 -14.65 -31.91 -8.09
CA ASN A 54 -14.23 -33.32 -8.27
C ASN A 54 -15.07 -34.34 -7.49
N LEU A 55 -15.81 -33.91 -6.45
CA LEU A 55 -16.73 -34.74 -5.69
C LEU A 55 -18.13 -34.85 -6.34
N LYS A 56 -18.39 -34.09 -7.39
CA LYS A 56 -19.66 -34.05 -8.13
C LYS A 56 -19.68 -35.05 -9.27
#